data_AF-A0A822GYN1-F1
#
_entry.id   AF-A0A822GYN1-F1
#
_cell.length_a   1.000
_cell.length_b   1.000
_cell.length_c   1.000
_cell.angle_alpha   90.00
_cell.angle_beta   90.00
_cell.angle_gamma   90.00
#
_symmetry.space_group_name_H-M   'P 1'
#
loop_
_entity.id
_entity.type
_entity.pdbx_description
1 polymer ?
#
loop_
_entity_poly.entity_id
_entity_poly.type
_entity_poly.pdbx_seq_one_letter_code
_entity_poly.pdbx_strand_id
1 'polypeptide(L)'
;MDHLANEAEIESLRPGRVIILPSSFQGSPRAMQQNYQDAMAIIRKYGKPDLFITFTCNPTWREIEEQLFPSQAPSDRPDLITRIFKLKLNELIDDIFKKHI
;
A
#
# COMPACT_ATOMS: atom_id res chain seq x y z
N MET A 1 25.77 14.72 -9.45
CA MET A 1 26.19 15.52 -8.29
C MET A 1 26.43 16.98 -8.65
N ASP A 2 26.61 17.31 -9.94
CA ASP A 2 27.00 18.66 -10.36
C ASP A 2 25.85 19.66 -10.58
N HIS A 3 24.63 19.23 -10.90
CA HIS A 3 23.58 20.20 -11.28
C HIS A 3 23.15 21.13 -10.12
N LEU A 4 22.89 20.59 -8.93
CA LEU A 4 22.46 21.37 -7.76
C LEU A 4 23.58 22.24 -7.16
N ALA A 5 24.83 21.79 -7.28
CA ALA A 5 25.99 22.56 -6.83
C ALA A 5 26.23 23.77 -7.74
N ASN A 6 26.09 23.57 -9.06
CA ASN A 6 26.23 24.63 -10.05
C ASN A 6 25.11 25.67 -9.94
N GLU A 7 23.86 25.27 -9.69
CA GLU A 7 22.74 26.21 -9.52
C GLU A 7 22.90 27.11 -8.27
N ALA A 8 23.36 26.54 -7.15
CA ALA A 8 23.57 27.31 -5.93
C ALA A 8 24.75 28.31 -6.05
N GLU A 9 25.76 27.98 -6.87
CA GLU A 9 26.87 28.87 -7.18
C GLU A 9 26.43 30.02 -8.10
N ILE A 10 25.56 29.76 -9.09
CA ILE A 10 24.95 30.79 -9.95
C ILE A 10 24.13 31.80 -9.14
N GLU A 11 23.42 31.35 -8.10
CA GLU A 11 22.55 32.19 -7.27
C GLU A 11 23.26 32.82 -6.04
N SER A 12 24.59 32.65 -5.90
CA SER A 12 25.37 33.18 -4.76
C SER A 12 24.84 32.76 -3.38
N LEU A 13 24.13 31.64 -3.30
CA LEU A 13 23.62 31.07 -2.05
C LEU A 13 24.70 30.18 -1.41
N ARG A 14 24.91 30.28 -0.09
CA ARG A 14 25.74 29.30 0.64
C ARG A 14 24.97 27.97 0.65
N PRO A 15 25.41 26.94 -0.08
CA PRO A 15 24.65 25.70 -0.13
C PRO A 15 24.71 25.05 1.25
N GLY A 16 23.56 24.61 1.79
CA GLY A 16 23.56 23.67 2.90
C GLY A 16 24.32 22.38 2.52
N ARG A 17 24.63 21.53 3.50
CA ARG A 17 25.28 20.24 3.20
C ARG A 17 24.31 19.38 2.38
N VAL A 18 24.65 19.12 1.12
CA VAL A 18 23.93 18.15 0.28
C VAL A 18 24.16 16.77 0.86
N ILE A 19 23.10 16.16 1.40
CA ILE A 19 23.13 14.79 1.92
C ILE A 19 22.27 13.95 0.97
N ILE A 20 22.88 12.95 0.36
CA ILE A 20 22.12 11.94 -0.38
C ILE A 20 21.48 11.02 0.65
N LEU A 21 20.16 11.00 0.68
CA LEU A 21 19.42 10.14 1.59
C LEU A 21 19.71 8.67 1.27
N PRO A 22 19.98 7.82 2.28
CA PRO A 22 20.17 6.39 2.09
C PRO A 22 18.86 5.73 1.65
N SER A 23 18.94 4.51 1.10
CA SER A 23 17.76 3.72 0.71
C SER A 23 16.86 3.35 1.91
N SER A 24 17.40 3.40 3.14
CA SER A 24 16.61 3.25 4.37
C SER A 24 15.66 4.41 4.62
N PHE A 25 15.86 5.57 3.99
CA PHE A 25 14.92 6.69 4.06
C PHE A 25 13.76 6.48 3.09
N GLN A 26 12.59 6.15 3.64
CA GLN A 26 11.37 5.91 2.87
C GLN A 26 10.98 7.15 2.03
N GLY A 27 10.62 6.93 0.77
CA GLY A 27 10.28 7.99 -0.18
C GLY A 27 11.48 8.69 -0.82
N SER A 28 12.73 8.38 -0.44
CA SER A 28 13.90 8.88 -1.17
C SER A 28 14.00 8.23 -2.57
N PRO A 29 14.68 8.88 -3.54
CA PRO A 29 14.95 8.27 -4.84
C PRO A 29 15.63 6.90 -4.73
N ARG A 30 16.55 6.74 -3.77
CA ARG A 30 17.24 5.47 -3.53
C ARG A 30 16.31 4.40 -2.96
N ALA A 31 15.38 4.76 -2.07
CA ALA A 31 14.38 3.83 -1.57
C ALA A 31 13.44 3.36 -2.68
N MET A 32 12.98 4.28 -3.55
CA MET A 32 12.14 3.94 -4.69
C MET A 32 12.86 3.01 -5.68
N GLN A 33 14.14 3.28 -5.97
CA GLN A 33 14.95 2.43 -6.83
C GLN A 33 15.16 1.04 -6.24
N GLN A 34 15.43 0.94 -4.94
CA GLN A 34 15.57 -0.35 -4.25
C GLN A 34 14.26 -1.14 -4.31
N ASN A 35 13.13 -0.51 -3.96
CA ASN A 35 11.80 -1.15 -4.00
C ASN A 35 11.46 -1.66 -5.41
N TYR A 36 11.83 -0.92 -6.45
CA TYR A 36 11.65 -1.36 -7.84
C TYR A 36 12.51 -2.60 -8.16
N GLN A 37 13.78 -2.61 -7.76
CA GLN A 37 14.65 -3.77 -7.97
C GLN A 37 14.14 -5.01 -7.23
N ASP A 38 13.67 -4.85 -6.00
CA ASP A 38 13.09 -5.93 -5.20
C ASP A 38 11.81 -6.47 -5.87
N ALA A 39 10.93 -5.59 -6.35
CA ALA A 39 9.75 -5.98 -7.11
C ALA A 39 10.11 -6.74 -8.41
N MET A 40 11.14 -6.31 -9.13
CA MET A 40 11.60 -7.01 -10.33
C MET A 40 12.20 -8.39 -10.01
N ALA A 41 12.88 -8.54 -8.88
CA ALA A 41 13.35 -9.84 -8.41
C ALA A 41 12.18 -10.80 -8.09
N ILE A 42 11.11 -10.28 -7.46
CA ILE A 42 9.86 -11.03 -7.22
C ILE A 42 9.21 -11.45 -8.53
N ILE A 43 9.05 -10.51 -9.48
CA ILE A 43 8.46 -10.79 -10.81
C ILE A 43 9.27 -11.83 -11.57
N ARG A 44 10.60 -11.74 -11.54
CA ARG A 44 11.47 -12.72 -12.18
C ARG A 44 11.31 -14.13 -11.59
N LYS A 45 11.04 -14.23 -10.29
CA LYS A 45 10.90 -15.51 -9.60
C LYS A 45 9.51 -16.13 -9.73
N TYR A 46 8.45 -15.33 -9.62
CA TYR A 46 7.07 -15.81 -9.53
C TYR A 46 6.20 -15.48 -10.75
N GLY A 47 6.74 -14.73 -11.72
CA GLY A 47 6.00 -14.25 -12.87
C GLY A 47 5.41 -12.86 -12.66
N LYS A 48 4.89 -12.26 -13.73
CA LYS A 48 4.20 -10.97 -13.66
C LYS A 48 2.88 -11.14 -12.90
N PRO A 49 2.48 -10.18 -12.06
CA PRO A 49 1.12 -10.18 -11.52
C PRO A 49 0.11 -9.98 -12.66
N ASP A 50 -1.02 -10.70 -12.59
CA ASP A 50 -2.10 -10.56 -13.57
C ASP A 50 -3.18 -9.57 -13.09
N LEU A 51 -3.38 -9.43 -11.78
CA LEU A 51 -4.41 -8.60 -11.18
C LEU A 51 -3.83 -7.70 -10.08
N PHE A 52 -4.33 -6.47 -9.99
CA PHE A 52 -4.10 -5.55 -8.88
C PHE A 52 -5.45 -5.14 -8.29
N ILE A 53 -5.84 -5.78 -7.18
CA ILE A 53 -7.17 -5.64 -6.59
C ILE A 53 -7.07 -4.92 -5.24
N THR A 54 -7.88 -3.88 -5.08
CA THR A 54 -8.16 -3.27 -3.79
C THR A 54 -9.50 -3.78 -3.29
N PHE A 55 -9.51 -4.42 -2.12
CA PHE A 55 -10.74 -4.88 -1.48
C PHE A 55 -10.99 -4.03 -0.23
N THR A 56 -12.13 -3.33 -0.20
CA THR A 56 -12.49 -2.40 0.87
C THR A 56 -13.74 -2.91 1.59
N CYS A 57 -13.75 -2.83 2.92
CA CYS A 57 -14.94 -3.18 3.69
C CYS A 57 -16.07 -2.17 3.44
N ASN A 58 -17.29 -2.66 3.23
CA ASN A 58 -18.48 -1.81 3.23
C ASN A 58 -19.22 -1.96 4.58
N PRO A 59 -19.35 -0.89 5.40
CA PRO A 59 -20.04 -0.97 6.69
C PRO A 59 -21.54 -1.26 6.57
N THR A 60 -22.16 -1.11 5.40
CA THR A 60 -23.58 -1.41 5.15
C THR A 60 -23.82 -2.85 4.66
N TRP A 61 -22.82 -3.73 4.76
CA TRP A 61 -23.07 -5.15 4.51
C TRP A 61 -24.08 -5.69 5.52
N ARG A 62 -25.04 -6.48 5.02
CA ARG A 62 -26.13 -7.04 5.82
C ARG A 62 -25.62 -7.80 7.04
N GLU A 63 -24.53 -8.55 6.89
CA GLU A 63 -23.91 -9.31 7.97
C GLU A 63 -23.42 -8.42 9.12
N ILE A 64 -23.07 -7.16 8.83
CA ILE A 64 -22.69 -6.16 9.84
C ILE A 64 -23.95 -5.62 10.51
N GLU A 65 -24.90 -5.13 9.71
CA GLU A 65 -26.13 -4.51 10.21
C GLU A 65 -26.95 -5.45 11.10
N GLU A 66 -27.04 -6.74 10.74
CA GLU A 66 -27.76 -7.77 11.52
C GLU A 66 -27.11 -8.09 12.87
N GLN A 67 -25.84 -7.75 13.06
CA GLN A 67 -25.06 -8.06 14.27
C GLN A 67 -24.83 -6.83 15.16
N LEU A 68 -25.25 -5.64 14.72
CA LEU A 68 -25.19 -4.41 15.52
C LEU A 68 -26.37 -4.35 16.50
N PHE A 69 -26.09 -3.94 17.73
CA PHE A 69 -27.17 -3.63 18.67
C PHE A 69 -27.87 -2.32 18.28
N PRO A 70 -29.12 -2.11 18.73
CA PRO A 70 -29.80 -0.83 18.52
C PRO A 70 -28.92 0.34 18.97
N SER A 71 -28.81 1.36 18.12
CA SER A 71 -27.99 2.56 18.31
C SER A 71 -26.47 2.38 18.25
N GLN A 72 -25.95 1.20 17.89
CA GLN A 72 -24.52 1.05 17.58
C GLN A 72 -24.21 1.44 16.14
N ALA A 73 -23.11 2.15 15.94
CA ALA A 73 -22.51 2.35 14.63
C ALA A 73 -21.52 1.21 14.31
N PRO A 74 -21.30 0.88 13.02
CA PRO A 74 -20.25 -0.04 12.58
C PRO A 74 -18.87 0.26 13.19
N SER A 75 -18.53 1.54 13.39
CA SER A 75 -17.28 1.99 14.02
C SER A 75 -17.14 1.58 15.49
N ASP A 76 -18.25 1.31 16.18
CA ASP A 76 -18.25 0.92 17.60
C ASP A 76 -17.93 -0.56 17.78
N ARG A 77 -17.97 -1.35 16.69
CA ARG A 77 -17.72 -2.80 16.66
C ARG A 77 -16.63 -3.17 15.66
N PRO A 78 -15.38 -2.68 15.83
CA PRO A 78 -14.29 -2.98 14.89
C PRO A 78 -13.96 -4.48 14.80
N ASP A 79 -14.24 -5.25 15.85
CA ASP A 79 -14.14 -6.71 15.88
C ASP A 79 -15.05 -7.36 14.83
N LEU A 80 -16.31 -6.92 14.76
CA LEU A 80 -17.31 -7.38 13.81
C LEU A 80 -16.90 -7.05 12.37
N ILE A 81 -16.51 -5.78 12.14
CA ILE A 81 -16.07 -5.30 10.83
C ILE A 81 -14.88 -6.10 10.33
N THR A 82 -13.86 -6.28 11.17
CA THR A 82 -12.63 -7.01 10.80
C THR A 82 -12.93 -8.46 10.48
N ARG A 83 -13.82 -9.11 11.25
CA ARG A 83 -14.20 -10.50 11.03
C ARG A 83 -14.95 -10.67 9.72
N ILE A 84 -15.95 -9.83 9.44
CA ILE A 84 -16.75 -9.90 8.21
C ILE A 84 -15.89 -9.58 6.99
N PHE A 85 -15.04 -8.54 7.09
CA PHE A 85 -14.05 -8.24 6.04
C PHE A 85 -13.17 -9.45 5.73
N LYS A 86 -12.64 -10.13 6.75
CA LYS A 86 -11.80 -11.31 6.54
C LYS A 86 -12.56 -12.47 5.90
N LEU A 87 -13.82 -12.69 6.27
CA LEU A 87 -14.67 -13.72 5.65
C LEU A 87 -14.91 -13.43 4.17
N LYS A 88 -15.30 -12.20 3.82
CA LYS A 88 -15.54 -11.77 2.43
C LYS A 88 -14.25 -11.78 1.60
N LEU A 89 -13.12 -11.39 2.19
CA LEU A 89 -11.82 -11.45 1.53
C LEU A 89 -11.43 -12.90 1.19
N ASN A 90 -11.65 -13.83 2.13
CA ASN A 90 -11.37 -15.25 1.87
C ASN A 90 -12.30 -15.82 0.79
N GLU A 91 -13.58 -15.42 0.77
CA GLU A 91 -14.52 -15.77 -0.29
C GLU A 91 -14.04 -15.28 -1.66
N LEU A 92 -13.60 -14.02 -1.76
CA LEU A 92 -13.03 -13.46 -2.99
C LEU A 92 -11.77 -14.23 -3.45
N ILE A 93 -10.87 -14.58 -2.53
CA ILE A 93 -9.67 -15.37 -2.83
C ILE A 93 -10.08 -16.74 -3.36
N ASP A 94 -11.07 -17.38 -2.74
CA ASP A 94 -11.57 -18.68 -3.18
C ASP A 94 -12.23 -18.61 -4.55
N ASP A 95 -12.97 -17.54 -4.85
CA ASP A 95 -13.58 -17.32 -6.17
C ASP A 95 -12.52 -17.20 -7.26
N ILE A 96 -11.47 -16.40 -7.03
CA ILE A 96 -10.38 -16.17 -7.99
C ILE A 96 -9.56 -17.45 -8.21
N PHE A 97 -9.14 -18.11 -7.13
CA PHE A 97 -8.13 -19.17 -7.22
C PHE A 97 -8.69 -20.59 -7.27
N LYS A 98 -9.92 -20.83 -6.77
CA LYS A 98 -10.53 -22.17 -6.74
C LYS A 98 -11.70 -22.30 -7.71
N LYS A 99 -12.56 -21.30 -7.77
CA LYS A 99 -13.76 -21.36 -8.64
C LYS A 99 -13.48 -20.85 -10.06
N HIS A 100 -12.38 -20.13 -10.27
CA HIS A 100 -11.97 -19.57 -11.57
C HIS A 100 -13.07 -18.71 -12.22
N ILE A 101 -13.73 -17.89 -11.40
CA ILE A 101 -14.77 -16.94 -11.84
C ILE A 101 -14.14 -15.61 -12.20
#